data_AF-A0A9E1S8Q4-F1
#
_entry.id   AF-A0A9E1S8Q4-F1
#
_cell.length_a   1.000
_cell.length_b   1.000
_cell.length_c   1.000
_cell.angle_alpha   90.00
_cell.angle_beta   90.00
_cell.angle_gamma   90.00
#
_symmetry.space_group_name_H-M   'P 1'
#
loop_
_entity.id
_entity.type
_entity.pdbx_description
1 polymer ?
#
loop_
_entity_poly.entity_id
_entity_poly.type
_entity_poly.pdbx_seq_one_letter_code
_entity_poly.pdbx_strand_id
1 'polypeptide(L)'
;MMKVNDFLRYDIKLKIDYDDYFRLIYDTKYLIEARLGPNRTFIATKAVYGNSRKKAVQQAVQWFWKDFKGILGSAYKIMTITDPYDEVDYDENFACNDLGNKYLDESTLSRLIEDSNGDLARDESEGSEKHPPNSVKRTKRRRKQNVQLTTRLSQSPGGTIYYKMIDIADKVKNARPKVKMVKLSSKSLEKAVREVERRGLDKFEKFDTKTKSSRVSKGKVKQAA
;
A
#
# COMPACT_ATOMS: atom_id res chain seq x y z
N MET A 1 28.95 4.99 26.02
CA MET A 1 28.39 5.52 24.76
C MET A 1 27.01 6.06 25.07
N MET A 2 26.86 7.39 25.21
CA MET A 2 25.58 8.01 25.58
C MET A 2 24.56 7.81 24.46
N LYS A 3 23.39 7.25 24.77
CA LYS A 3 22.21 7.33 23.90
C LYS A 3 21.71 8.76 24.00
N VAL A 4 22.12 9.62 23.07
CA VAL A 4 21.42 10.88 22.87
C VAL A 4 20.05 10.49 22.30
N ASN A 5 19.03 10.49 23.16
CA ASN A 5 17.65 10.46 22.70
C ASN A 5 17.41 11.81 22.05
N ASP A 6 17.66 11.92 20.74
CA ASP A 6 17.29 13.12 20.00
C ASP A 6 15.77 13.23 20.04
N PHE A 7 15.29 14.07 20.96
CA PHE A 7 13.90 14.46 21.06
C PHE A 7 13.68 15.55 20.02
N LEU A 8 13.36 15.09 18.82
CA LEU A 8 12.93 15.92 17.70
C LEU A 8 11.62 16.63 18.09
N ARG A 9 11.53 17.91 17.74
CA ARG A 9 10.37 18.74 18.05
C ARG A 9 9.43 18.77 16.84
N TYR A 10 8.17 18.45 17.10
CA TYR A 10 7.07 18.54 16.13
C TYR A 10 6.03 19.51 16.67
N ASP A 11 5.45 20.32 15.80
CA ASP A 11 4.40 21.24 16.19
C ASP A 11 3.05 20.70 15.70
N ILE A 12 2.11 20.55 16.64
CA ILE A 12 0.72 20.24 16.37
C ILE A 12 -0.02 21.56 16.19
N LYS A 13 -0.75 21.69 15.09
CA LYS A 13 -1.67 22.81 14.83
C LYS A 13 -3.09 22.31 14.81
N LEU A 14 -3.95 22.94 15.61
CA LEU A 14 -5.40 22.73 15.57
C LEU A 14 -6.06 23.92 14.88
N LYS A 15 -6.90 23.66 13.87
CA LYS A 15 -7.75 24.65 13.20
C LYS A 15 -9.18 24.48 13.68
N ILE A 16 -9.57 25.28 14.66
CA ILE A 16 -10.86 25.18 15.36
C ILE A 16 -11.79 26.26 14.80
N ASP A 17 -13.02 25.90 14.45
CA ASP A 17 -14.01 26.88 14.01
C ASP A 17 -14.43 27.82 15.15
N TYR A 18 -14.85 29.03 14.81
CA TYR A 18 -15.21 30.09 15.77
C TYR A 18 -16.16 29.58 16.86
N ASP A 19 -17.28 28.99 16.45
CA ASP A 19 -18.33 28.56 17.37
C ASP A 19 -17.86 27.40 18.26
N ASP A 20 -17.09 26.46 17.70
CA ASP A 20 -16.58 25.31 18.44
C ASP A 20 -15.51 25.69 19.46
N TYR A 21 -14.73 26.74 19.19
CA TYR A 21 -13.78 27.28 20.16
C TYR A 21 -14.48 27.85 21.39
N PHE A 22 -15.58 28.59 21.22
CA PHE A 22 -16.36 29.10 22.34
C PHE A 22 -17.12 28.00 23.07
N ARG A 23 -17.68 27.02 22.35
CA ARG A 23 -18.25 25.81 22.97
C ARG A 23 -17.23 25.12 23.87
N LEU A 24 -16.00 24.96 23.40
CA LEU A 24 -14.93 24.39 24.20
C LEU A 24 -14.72 25.18 25.50
N ILE A 25 -14.61 26.50 25.43
CA ILE A 25 -14.41 27.37 26.61
C ILE A 25 -15.59 27.26 27.59
N TYR A 26 -16.83 27.35 27.10
CA TYR A 26 -18.00 27.40 27.95
C TYR A 26 -18.37 26.02 28.54
N ASP A 27 -18.25 24.95 27.76
CA ASP A 27 -18.68 23.62 28.18
C ASP A 27 -17.62 22.89 29.02
N THR A 28 -16.33 23.10 28.72
CA THR A 28 -15.25 22.35 29.39
C THR A 28 -14.38 23.20 30.31
N LYS A 29 -14.52 24.53 30.26
CA LYS A 29 -13.57 25.49 30.87
C LYS A 29 -12.12 25.29 30.41
N TYR A 30 -11.92 24.53 29.33
CA TYR A 30 -10.61 24.28 28.79
C TYR A 30 -10.22 25.48 27.91
N LEU A 31 -9.32 26.30 28.44
CA LEU A 31 -8.78 27.43 27.71
C LEU A 31 -7.53 26.98 26.97
N ILE A 32 -7.60 27.01 25.64
CA ILE A 32 -6.43 26.84 24.79
C ILE A 32 -5.95 28.20 24.31
N GLU A 33 -4.64 28.41 24.34
CA GLU A 33 -4.04 29.55 23.68
C GLU A 33 -4.14 29.36 22.16
N ALA A 34 -5.19 29.92 21.58
CA ALA A 34 -5.38 29.99 20.14
C ALA A 34 -5.34 31.44 19.66
N ARG A 35 -4.76 31.65 18.48
CA ARG A 35 -4.80 32.94 17.79
C ARG A 35 -5.90 32.91 16.75
N LEU A 36 -6.68 33.99 16.66
CA LEU A 36 -7.66 34.13 15.59
C LEU A 36 -6.94 34.29 14.25
N GLY A 37 -7.11 33.31 13.39
CA GLY A 37 -6.60 33.30 12.03
C GLY A 37 -7.63 33.78 11.00
N PRO A 38 -7.30 33.66 9.70
CA PRO A 38 -8.23 33.98 8.63
C PRO A 38 -9.49 33.10 8.67
N ASN A 39 -10.58 33.57 8.06
CA ASN A 39 -11.87 32.88 7.99
C ASN A 39 -12.53 32.56 9.35
N ARG A 40 -12.24 33.37 10.38
CA ARG A 40 -12.77 33.18 11.75
C ARG A 40 -12.39 31.81 12.34
N THR A 41 -11.23 31.29 11.99
CA THR A 41 -10.72 30.03 12.56
C THR A 41 -9.70 30.32 13.64
N PHE A 42 -9.81 29.66 14.78
CA PHE A 42 -8.83 29.72 15.86
C PHE A 42 -7.72 28.70 15.61
N ILE A 43 -6.48 29.17 15.57
CA ILE A 43 -5.30 28.34 15.38
C ILE A 43 -4.58 28.18 16.71
N ALA A 44 -4.64 26.98 17.28
CA ALA A 44 -3.85 26.60 18.45
C ALA A 44 -2.59 25.86 18.00
N THR A 45 -1.45 26.15 18.64
CA THR A 45 -0.20 25.45 18.37
C THR A 45 0.34 24.83 19.65
N LYS A 46 0.75 23.57 19.58
CA LYS A 46 1.36 22.85 20.70
C LYS A 46 2.58 22.07 20.23
N ALA A 47 3.71 22.26 20.90
CA ALA A 47 4.91 21.48 20.64
C ALA A 47 4.81 20.09 21.30
N VAL A 48 5.29 19.08 20.58
CA VAL A 48 5.42 17.70 21.04
C VAL A 48 6.81 17.19 20.68
N TYR A 49 7.37 16.37 21.56
CA TYR A 49 8.72 15.86 21.43
C TYR A 49 8.70 14.35 21.27
N GLY A 50 9.37 13.87 20.24
CA GLY A 50 9.43 12.46 19.91
C GLY A 50 10.74 12.14 19.20
N ASN A 51 11.07 10.86 19.10
CA ASN A 51 12.21 10.42 18.30
C ASN A 51 11.84 10.11 16.84
N SER A 52 10.56 10.22 16.49
CA SER A 52 10.04 10.11 15.13
C SER A 52 8.66 10.73 15.04
N ARG A 53 8.27 11.13 13.82
CA ARG A 53 6.95 11.67 13.53
C ARG A 53 5.85 10.70 13.93
N LYS A 54 6.08 9.39 13.74
CA LYS A 54 5.15 8.33 14.19
C LYS A 54 4.83 8.40 15.68
N LYS A 55 5.84 8.62 16.53
CA LYS A 55 5.60 8.80 17.97
C LYS A 55 4.94 10.14 18.28
N ALA A 56 5.32 11.21 17.58
CA ALA A 56 4.68 12.51 17.73
C ALA A 56 3.18 12.44 17.40
N VAL A 57 2.80 11.76 16.31
CA VAL A 57 1.40 11.52 15.93
C VAL A 57 0.66 10.73 17.00
N GLN A 58 1.27 9.68 17.55
CA GLN A 58 0.66 8.90 18.62
C GLN A 58 0.37 9.76 19.87
N GLN A 59 1.35 10.56 20.30
CA GLN A 59 1.18 11.48 21.43
C GLN A 59 0.14 12.57 21.14
N ALA A 60 0.13 13.11 19.93
CA ALA A 60 -0.84 14.11 19.49
C ALA A 60 -2.28 13.58 19.54
N VAL A 61 -2.51 12.37 19.02
CA VAL A 61 -3.83 11.73 19.04
C VAL A 61 -4.27 11.43 20.47
N GLN A 62 -3.37 10.92 21.32
CA GLN A 62 -3.69 10.68 22.74
C GLN A 62 -4.04 11.97 23.47
N TRP A 63 -3.27 13.04 23.25
CA TRP A 63 -3.54 14.36 23.79
C TRP A 63 -4.92 14.88 23.35
N PHE A 64 -5.22 14.80 22.05
CA PHE A 64 -6.49 15.27 21.49
C PHE A 64 -7.69 14.58 22.16
N TRP A 65 -7.67 13.25 22.25
CA TRP A 65 -8.79 12.51 22.84
C TRP A 65 -8.90 12.69 24.36
N LYS A 66 -7.77 12.82 25.06
CA LYS A 66 -7.75 13.03 26.51
C LYS A 66 -8.37 14.37 26.90
N ASP A 67 -8.00 15.43 26.18
CA ASP A 67 -8.33 16.80 26.57
C ASP A 67 -9.68 17.25 25.98
N PHE A 68 -9.98 16.90 24.72
CA PHE A 68 -11.20 17.37 24.05
C PHE A 68 -12.36 16.39 24.10
N LYS A 69 -12.12 15.10 24.39
CA LYS A 69 -13.15 14.05 24.52
C LYS A 69 -14.21 14.04 23.41
N GLY A 70 -13.83 14.41 22.19
CA GLY A 70 -14.71 14.43 21.01
C GLY A 70 -15.55 15.70 20.80
N ILE A 71 -15.41 16.73 21.66
CA ILE A 71 -16.17 17.99 21.53
C ILE A 71 -15.84 18.72 20.24
N LEU A 72 -14.57 18.72 19.86
CA LEU A 72 -14.09 19.25 18.58
C LEU A 72 -14.34 18.28 17.41
N GLY A 73 -15.07 17.18 17.61
CA GLY A 73 -15.28 16.17 16.59
C GLY A 73 -14.01 15.38 16.24
N SER A 74 -13.87 15.01 14.96
CA SER A 74 -12.78 14.15 14.49
C SER A 74 -11.47 14.91 14.37
N ALA A 75 -10.43 14.38 15.01
CA ALA A 75 -9.06 14.91 14.94
C ALA A 75 -8.57 15.12 13.50
N TYR A 76 -9.04 14.32 12.54
CA TYR A 76 -8.62 14.42 11.15
C TYR A 76 -8.95 15.78 10.50
N LYS A 77 -10.09 16.38 10.87
CA LYS A 77 -10.55 17.63 10.25
C LYS A 77 -9.80 18.85 10.79
N ILE A 78 -9.31 18.75 12.02
CA ILE A 78 -8.86 19.91 12.81
C ILE A 78 -7.36 19.87 13.06
N MET A 79 -6.78 18.68 13.24
CA MET A 79 -5.41 18.51 13.68
C MET A 79 -4.47 18.24 12.51
N THR A 80 -3.39 19.01 12.46
CA THR A 80 -2.26 18.82 11.56
C THR A 80 -0.96 18.80 12.37
N ILE A 81 0.03 18.06 11.90
CA ILE A 81 1.32 17.88 12.57
C ILE A 81 2.41 18.14 11.54
N THR A 82 3.32 19.05 11.87
CA THR A 82 4.42 19.41 10.98
C THR A 82 5.39 18.25 10.79
N ASP A 83 6.04 18.22 9.63
CA ASP A 83 7.16 17.31 9.33
C ASP A 83 8.46 18.10 9.09
N PRO A 84 9.08 18.68 10.15
CA PRO A 84 10.25 19.54 10.00
C PRO A 84 11.54 18.79 9.64
N TYR A 85 11.52 17.45 9.66
CA TYR A 85 12.68 16.60 9.41
C TYR A 85 12.51 15.74 8.13
N ASP A 86 11.50 16.05 7.32
CA ASP A 86 11.18 15.36 6.07
C ASP A 86 11.14 13.82 6.21
N GLU A 87 10.54 13.33 7.31
CA GLU A 87 10.38 11.89 7.53
C GLU A 87 9.34 11.27 6.60
N VAL A 88 8.41 12.09 6.08
CA VAL A 88 7.40 11.65 5.12
C VAL A 88 7.99 11.77 3.73
N ASP A 89 8.29 10.61 3.15
CA ASP A 89 8.79 10.45 1.80
C ASP A 89 7.96 9.42 1.03
N TYR A 90 7.79 9.65 -0.28
CA TYR A 90 7.03 8.75 -1.14
C TYR A 90 7.91 7.62 -1.67
N ASP A 91 7.51 6.38 -1.41
CA ASP A 91 8.10 5.19 -2.03
C ASP A 91 7.03 4.25 -2.63
N GLU A 92 7.47 3.25 -3.40
CA GLU A 92 6.54 2.26 -3.99
C GLU A 92 5.74 1.47 -2.93
N ASN A 93 6.26 1.41 -1.70
CA ASN A 93 5.67 0.69 -0.57
C ASN A 93 4.88 1.60 0.37
N PHE A 94 4.64 2.85 -0.03
CA PHE A 94 4.12 3.88 0.84
C PHE A 94 2.77 3.48 1.43
N ALA A 95 2.71 3.48 2.75
CA ALA A 95 1.54 3.07 3.49
C ALA A 95 0.76 4.32 3.93
N CYS A 96 -0.34 4.62 3.23
CA CYS A 96 -1.21 5.75 3.57
C CYS A 96 -1.80 5.66 4.98
N ASN A 97 -1.92 4.43 5.53
CA ASN A 97 -2.46 4.18 6.85
C ASN A 97 -1.40 4.17 7.97
N ASP A 98 -0.11 4.27 7.65
CA ASP A 98 0.91 4.34 8.69
C ASP A 98 0.77 5.65 9.48
N LEU A 99 0.98 5.56 10.79
CA LEU A 99 0.83 6.69 11.71
C LEU A 99 1.75 7.85 11.32
N GLY A 100 2.97 7.57 10.83
CA GLY A 100 3.90 8.59 10.36
C GLY A 100 3.37 9.41 9.19
N ASN A 101 2.37 8.91 8.45
CA ASN A 101 1.82 9.55 7.26
C ASN A 101 0.44 10.21 7.50
N LYS A 102 -0.04 10.23 8.75
CA LYS A 102 -1.32 10.83 9.13
C LYS A 102 -1.20 12.29 9.59
N TYR A 103 -2.29 13.03 9.49
CA TYR A 103 -2.41 14.43 9.93
C TYR A 103 -1.31 15.32 9.33
N LEU A 104 -1.05 15.17 8.03
CA LEU A 104 -0.03 15.98 7.34
C LEU A 104 -0.46 17.44 7.31
N ASP A 105 0.50 18.35 7.51
CA ASP A 105 0.34 19.75 7.19
C ASP A 105 0.31 19.98 5.67
N GLU A 106 -0.21 21.14 5.25
CA GLU A 106 -0.46 21.41 3.84
C GLU A 106 0.82 21.44 2.99
N SER A 107 1.94 21.88 3.57
CA SER A 107 3.26 21.87 2.91
C SER A 107 3.72 20.45 2.59
N THR A 108 3.74 19.58 3.60
CA THR A 108 4.16 18.17 3.42
C THR A 108 3.18 17.40 2.56
N LEU A 109 1.88 17.67 2.66
CA LEU A 109 0.88 17.06 1.79
C LEU A 109 1.10 17.43 0.31
N SER A 110 1.36 18.71 0.03
CA SER A 110 1.60 19.19 -1.33
C SER A 110 2.86 18.56 -1.93
N ARG A 111 3.96 18.54 -1.17
CA ARG A 111 5.21 17.87 -1.55
C ARG A 111 4.96 16.39 -1.88
N LEU A 112 4.30 15.67 -0.97
CA LEU A 112 4.02 14.25 -1.15
C LEU A 112 3.15 13.93 -2.38
N ILE A 113 2.15 14.78 -2.68
CA ILE A 113 1.30 14.60 -3.85
C ILE A 113 2.10 14.82 -5.13
N GLU A 114 2.96 15.85 -5.16
CA GLU A 114 3.86 16.12 -6.28
C GLU A 114 4.85 14.97 -6.51
N ASP A 115 5.51 14.49 -5.46
CA ASP A 115 6.46 13.36 -5.50
C ASP A 115 5.80 12.06 -5.98
N SER A 116 4.50 11.87 -5.68
CA SER A 116 3.76 10.68 -6.08
C SER A 116 3.41 10.62 -7.57
N ASN A 117 3.57 11.74 -8.30
CA ASN A 117 3.28 11.86 -9.73
C ASN A 117 1.93 11.24 -10.15
N GLY A 118 0.88 11.52 -9.37
CA GLY A 118 -0.50 11.06 -9.62
C GLY A 118 -0.85 9.69 -9.04
N ASP A 119 0.04 9.02 -8.32
CA ASP A 119 -0.31 7.80 -7.58
C ASP A 119 -1.10 8.10 -6.29
N LEU A 120 -0.81 9.22 -5.63
CA LEU A 120 -1.53 9.67 -4.43
C LEU A 120 -2.41 10.89 -4.73
N ALA A 121 -3.51 10.99 -3.98
CA ALA A 121 -4.39 12.14 -3.95
C ALA A 121 -4.83 12.40 -2.51
N ARG A 122 -5.31 13.62 -2.22
CA ARG A 122 -5.89 13.96 -0.92
C ARG A 122 -7.08 13.05 -0.61
N ASP A 123 -7.15 12.57 0.62
CA ASP A 123 -8.28 11.75 1.04
C ASP A 123 -9.39 12.65 1.61
N GLU A 124 -10.37 12.95 0.78
CA GLU A 124 -11.57 13.71 1.15
C GLU A 124 -12.71 12.81 1.65
N SER A 125 -12.44 11.52 1.88
CA SER A 125 -13.48 10.58 2.28
C SER A 125 -13.94 10.85 3.71
N GLU A 126 -15.25 10.72 3.96
CA GLU A 126 -15.77 10.71 5.33
C GLU A 126 -15.45 9.35 5.97
N GLY A 127 -14.44 9.33 6.85
CA GLY A 127 -14.15 8.13 7.63
C GLY A 127 -15.12 7.93 8.78
N SER A 128 -15.05 6.75 9.40
CA SER A 128 -15.84 6.42 10.59
C SER A 128 -15.02 6.65 11.87
N GLU A 129 -15.66 6.67 13.03
CA GLU A 129 -14.99 6.83 14.32
C GLU A 129 -13.87 5.78 14.55
N LYS A 130 -14.12 4.52 14.14
CA LYS A 130 -13.14 3.42 14.24
C LYS A 130 -12.10 3.42 13.11
N HIS A 131 -12.43 4.06 11.99
CA HIS A 131 -11.59 4.13 10.80
C HIS A 131 -11.58 5.56 10.27
N PRO A 132 -10.85 6.47 10.94
CA PRO A 132 -10.72 7.84 10.45
C PRO A 132 -10.01 7.83 9.08
N PRO A 133 -10.32 8.79 8.23
CA PRO A 133 -9.66 8.89 6.92
C PRO A 133 -8.17 9.18 7.09
N ASN A 134 -7.38 8.90 6.05
CA ASN A 134 -5.94 9.18 6.07
C ASN A 134 -5.66 10.55 5.45
N SER A 135 -4.43 11.08 5.48
CA SER A 135 -4.15 12.36 4.82
C SER A 135 -4.21 12.24 3.28
N VAL A 136 -3.80 11.08 2.78
CA VAL A 136 -3.76 10.75 1.35
C VAL A 136 -4.39 9.38 1.12
N LYS A 137 -4.92 9.20 -0.09
CA LYS A 137 -5.37 7.92 -0.63
C LYS A 137 -4.69 7.67 -1.97
N ARG A 138 -4.54 6.40 -2.33
CA ARG A 138 -4.06 6.03 -3.67
C ARG A 138 -5.16 6.28 -4.70
N THR A 139 -4.80 6.84 -5.85
CA THR A 139 -5.71 7.04 -6.99
C THR A 139 -6.08 5.70 -7.62
N LYS A 140 -5.14 4.76 -7.65
CA LYS A 140 -5.32 3.40 -8.17
C LYS A 140 -4.96 2.37 -7.12
N ARG A 141 -5.75 1.29 -7.05
CA ARG A 141 -5.46 0.15 -6.18
C ARG A 141 -4.19 -0.56 -6.67
N ARG A 142 -3.16 -0.65 -5.82
CA ARG A 142 -1.94 -1.44 -6.11
C ARG A 142 -2.32 -2.89 -6.40
N ARG A 143 -2.08 -3.34 -7.64
CA ARG A 143 -2.18 -4.76 -8.02
C ARG A 143 -0.85 -5.41 -7.68
N LYS A 144 -0.79 -6.11 -6.56
CA LYS A 144 0.38 -6.92 -6.23
C LYS A 144 0.50 -8.04 -7.26
N GLN A 145 1.60 -8.05 -8.02
CA GLN A 145 1.84 -9.06 -9.06
C GLN A 145 2.28 -10.38 -8.44
N ASN A 146 1.99 -11.48 -9.13
CA ASN A 146 2.52 -12.78 -8.75
C ASN A 146 4.01 -12.83 -9.08
N VAL A 147 4.82 -13.34 -8.16
CA VAL A 147 6.24 -13.62 -8.39
C VAL A 147 6.32 -14.91 -9.22
N GLN A 148 7.04 -14.87 -10.33
CA GLN A 148 7.27 -16.08 -11.12
C GLN A 148 8.36 -16.92 -10.45
N LEU A 149 8.02 -18.13 -10.00
CA LEU A 149 8.97 -19.06 -9.39
C LEU A 149 9.70 -19.88 -10.47
N THR A 150 8.96 -20.33 -11.49
CA THR A 150 9.48 -21.06 -12.65
C THR A 150 8.69 -20.70 -13.90
N THR A 151 9.01 -21.28 -15.06
CA THR A 151 8.21 -21.13 -16.29
C THR A 151 6.73 -21.49 -16.11
N ARG A 152 6.41 -22.41 -15.19
CA ARG A 152 5.03 -22.87 -14.94
C ARG A 152 4.50 -22.55 -13.55
N LEU A 153 5.34 -22.18 -12.60
CA LEU A 153 4.90 -21.88 -11.23
C LEU A 153 4.99 -20.38 -10.98
N SER A 154 3.91 -19.84 -10.42
CA SER A 154 3.87 -18.46 -9.93
C SER A 154 3.33 -18.44 -8.51
N GLN A 155 3.87 -17.56 -7.68
CA GLN A 155 3.43 -17.36 -6.31
C GLN A 155 2.71 -16.04 -6.19
N SER A 156 1.49 -16.09 -5.68
CA SER A 156 0.79 -14.87 -5.31
C SER A 156 1.45 -14.16 -4.13
N PRO A 157 1.22 -12.85 -3.98
CA PRO A 157 1.69 -12.07 -2.83
C PRO A 157 1.26 -12.62 -1.47
N GLY A 158 0.15 -13.39 -1.42
CA GLY A 158 -0.32 -14.09 -0.22
C GLY A 158 0.34 -15.46 0.01
N GLY A 159 1.40 -15.79 -0.75
CA GLY A 159 2.16 -17.04 -0.62
C GLY A 159 1.55 -18.25 -1.31
N THR A 160 0.35 -18.16 -1.89
CA THR A 160 -0.28 -19.27 -2.63
C THR A 160 0.43 -19.49 -3.95
N ILE A 161 0.83 -20.74 -4.23
CA ILE A 161 1.49 -21.13 -5.48
C ILE A 161 0.43 -21.63 -6.48
N TYR A 162 0.56 -21.21 -7.74
CA TYR A 162 -0.26 -21.61 -8.85
C TYR A 162 0.59 -22.27 -9.94
N TYR A 163 0.09 -23.35 -10.51
CA TYR A 163 0.64 -23.99 -11.71
C TYR A 163 -0.11 -23.53 -12.96
N LYS A 164 0.63 -23.06 -13.96
CA LYS A 164 0.16 -22.62 -15.27
C LYS A 164 0.01 -23.84 -16.19
N MET A 165 -1.14 -24.49 -16.11
CA MET A 165 -1.47 -25.61 -16.98
C MET A 165 -1.86 -25.08 -18.36
N ILE A 166 -1.28 -25.65 -19.41
CA ILE A 166 -1.76 -25.45 -20.78
C ILE A 166 -2.74 -26.57 -21.08
N ASP A 167 -3.98 -26.18 -21.34
CA ASP A 167 -5.00 -27.07 -21.86
C ASP A 167 -4.90 -27.03 -23.39
N ILE A 168 -4.41 -28.13 -23.97
CA ILE A 168 -4.40 -28.32 -25.42
C ILE A 168 -5.81 -28.79 -25.77
N ALA A 169 -6.69 -27.84 -26.08
CA ALA A 169 -8.03 -28.16 -26.53
C ALA A 169 -7.94 -29.14 -27.70
N ASP A 170 -8.77 -30.20 -27.63
CA ASP A 170 -8.83 -31.25 -28.64
C ASP A 170 -8.86 -30.66 -30.05
N LYS A 171 -8.04 -31.28 -30.91
CA LYS A 171 -7.77 -31.18 -32.36
C LYS A 171 -8.84 -30.57 -33.30
N VAL A 172 -9.56 -29.54 -32.90
CA VAL A 172 -10.47 -28.77 -33.74
C VAL A 172 -9.71 -27.52 -34.16
N LYS A 173 -9.12 -27.62 -35.34
CA LYS A 173 -8.53 -26.57 -36.21
C LYS A 173 -8.31 -25.19 -35.54
N ASN A 174 -7.03 -24.84 -35.31
CA ASN A 174 -6.54 -23.48 -35.03
C ASN A 174 -7.02 -22.76 -33.76
N ALA A 175 -7.47 -23.46 -32.72
CA ALA A 175 -7.76 -22.82 -31.44
C ALA A 175 -6.46 -22.49 -30.67
N ARG A 176 -6.32 -21.25 -30.19
CA ARG A 176 -5.20 -20.85 -29.31
C ARG A 176 -5.24 -21.67 -28.01
N PRO A 177 -4.08 -22.13 -27.49
CA PRO A 177 -4.02 -22.92 -26.25
C PRO A 177 -4.63 -22.15 -25.08
N LYS A 178 -5.54 -22.79 -24.33
CA LYS A 178 -6.15 -22.17 -23.15
C LYS A 178 -5.22 -22.37 -21.96
N VAL A 179 -4.90 -21.29 -21.27
CA VAL A 179 -4.09 -21.35 -20.05
C VAL A 179 -5.01 -21.36 -18.84
N LYS A 180 -4.84 -22.36 -17.97
CA LYS A 180 -5.55 -22.47 -16.69
C LYS A 180 -4.56 -22.39 -15.54
N MET A 181 -4.83 -21.51 -14.57
CA MET A 181 -4.06 -21.42 -13.33
C MET A 181 -4.67 -22.35 -12.30
N VAL A 182 -3.93 -23.39 -11.91
CA VAL A 182 -4.36 -24.38 -10.90
C VAL A 182 -3.73 -24.02 -9.56
N LYS A 183 -4.55 -23.78 -8.53
CA LYS A 183 -4.09 -23.54 -7.17
C LYS A 183 -3.48 -24.80 -6.57
N LEU A 184 -2.27 -24.69 -6.07
CA LEU A 184 -1.57 -25.75 -5.33
C LEU A 184 -1.78 -25.56 -3.82
N SER A 185 -1.76 -26.66 -3.07
CA SER A 185 -1.85 -26.61 -1.60
C SER A 185 -0.47 -26.42 -0.95
N SER A 186 0.60 -26.64 -1.72
CA SER A 186 1.98 -26.50 -1.27
C SER A 186 2.40 -25.04 -1.05
N LYS A 187 3.20 -24.84 0.01
CA LYS A 187 3.74 -23.53 0.41
C LYS A 187 5.21 -23.32 0.02
N SER A 188 5.90 -24.35 -0.46
CA SER A 188 7.30 -24.28 -0.92
C SER A 188 7.43 -24.81 -2.34
N LEU A 189 8.46 -24.35 -3.05
CA LEU A 189 8.70 -24.71 -4.45
C LEU A 189 8.86 -26.23 -4.63
N GLU A 190 9.68 -26.88 -3.81
CA GLU A 190 9.91 -28.33 -3.89
C GLU A 190 8.65 -29.16 -3.66
N LYS A 191 7.79 -28.73 -2.72
CA LYS A 191 6.51 -29.41 -2.44
C LYS A 191 5.52 -29.16 -3.59
N ALA A 192 5.54 -27.96 -4.16
CA ALA A 192 4.72 -27.63 -5.32
C ALA A 192 5.08 -28.47 -6.54
N VAL A 193 6.36 -28.70 -6.81
CA VAL A 193 6.82 -29.59 -7.90
C VAL A 193 6.32 -31.02 -7.68
N ARG A 194 6.53 -31.59 -6.49
CA ARG A 194 6.02 -32.93 -6.15
C ARG A 194 4.50 -33.03 -6.22
N GLU A 195 3.79 -31.98 -5.82
CA GLU A 195 2.34 -31.92 -5.91
C GLU A 195 1.83 -31.86 -7.36
N VAL A 196 2.52 -31.12 -8.23
CA VAL A 196 2.23 -31.07 -9.67
C VAL A 196 2.33 -32.47 -10.29
N GLU A 197 3.42 -33.18 -10.00
CA GLU A 197 3.63 -34.57 -10.45
C GLU A 197 2.56 -35.52 -9.89
N ARG A 198 2.30 -35.44 -8.58
CA ARG A 198 1.30 -36.29 -7.90
C ARG A 198 -0.12 -36.06 -8.44
N ARG A 199 -0.48 -34.80 -8.74
CA ARG A 199 -1.78 -34.45 -9.35
C ARG A 199 -1.79 -34.69 -10.86
N GLY A 200 -0.65 -34.99 -11.48
CA GLY A 200 -0.53 -35.22 -12.91
C GLY A 200 -0.85 -33.99 -13.76
N LEU A 201 -0.55 -32.79 -13.27
CA LEU A 201 -0.87 -31.55 -13.98
C LEU A 201 0.08 -31.30 -15.18
N ASP A 202 1.24 -31.94 -15.18
CA ASP A 202 2.30 -31.90 -16.19
C ASP A 202 2.15 -32.98 -17.29
N LYS A 203 1.14 -33.85 -17.20
CA LYS A 203 1.00 -35.02 -18.08
C LYS A 203 0.99 -34.67 -19.57
N PHE A 204 0.39 -33.55 -19.95
CA PHE A 204 0.29 -33.13 -21.35
C PHE A 204 1.58 -32.48 -21.88
N GLU A 205 2.49 -32.04 -21.00
CA GLU A 205 3.75 -31.42 -21.40
C GLU A 205 4.78 -32.47 -21.88
N LYS A 206 4.70 -33.69 -21.35
CA LYS A 206 5.62 -34.80 -21.69
C LYS A 206 5.38 -35.36 -23.09
N PHE A 207 4.30 -34.98 -23.77
CA PHE A 207 3.99 -35.44 -25.13
C PHE A 207 4.64 -34.57 -26.22
N ASP A 208 4.94 -33.30 -25.95
CA ASP A 208 5.54 -32.39 -26.95
C ASP A 208 7.05 -32.62 -27.16
N THR A 209 7.75 -33.24 -26.20
CA THR A 209 9.18 -33.57 -26.34
C THR A 209 9.43 -34.80 -27.23
N LYS A 210 8.39 -35.56 -27.61
CA LYS A 210 8.48 -36.66 -28.58
C LYS A 210 8.12 -36.20 -29.99
N THR A 211 8.82 -35.20 -30.52
CA THR A 211 8.68 -34.84 -31.93
C THR A 211 9.91 -35.27 -32.73
N LYS A 212 9.83 -36.53 -33.19
CA LYS A 212 10.23 -37.08 -34.50
C LYS A 212 11.69 -36.87 -34.93
N SER A 213 12.49 -37.94 -34.89
CA SER A 213 13.69 -38.05 -35.70
C SER A 213 13.31 -37.77 -37.16
N SER A 214 13.84 -36.68 -37.71
CA SER A 214 13.71 -36.37 -39.13
C SER A 214 14.38 -37.51 -39.90
N ARG A 215 13.58 -38.31 -40.62
CA ARG A 215 14.10 -39.24 -41.63
C ARG A 215 14.99 -38.43 -42.57
N VAL A 216 16.29 -38.74 -42.56
CA VAL A 216 17.25 -38.28 -43.56
C VAL A 216 16.71 -38.70 -44.93
N SER A 217 16.30 -37.74 -45.74
CA SER A 217 15.96 -37.99 -47.13
C SER A 217 17.25 -38.35 -47.87
N LYS A 218 17.40 -39.61 -48.28
CA LYS A 218 18.40 -40.02 -49.26
C LYS A 218 18.15 -39.25 -50.55
N GLY A 219 18.95 -38.21 -50.80
CA GLY A 219 18.98 -37.52 -52.09
C GLY A 219 19.43 -38.50 -53.17
N LYS A 220 18.60 -38.68 -54.20
CA LYS A 220 18.99 -39.37 -55.42
C LYS A 220 20.10 -38.58 -56.11
N VAL A 221 21.27 -39.21 -56.26
CA VAL A 221 22.34 -38.77 -57.16
C VAL A 221 21.76 -38.76 -58.58
N LYS A 222 21.71 -37.60 -59.23
CA LYS A 222 21.48 -37.54 -60.68
C LYS A 222 22.81 -37.79 -61.38
N GLN A 223 22.87 -38.88 -62.13
CA GLN A 223 23.87 -39.11 -63.18
C GLN A 223 23.60 -38.20 -64.38
N ALA A 224 24.66 -38.05 -65.16
CA ALA A 224 24.99 -37.02 -66.14
C ALA A 224 24.14 -36.96 -67.43
N ALA A 225 24.30 -35.85 -68.16
CA ALA A 225 24.67 -35.82 -69.58
C ALA A 225 25.49 -34.55 -69.82
#